data_AF-A0A3R6YD38-F1
#
_entry.id   AF-A0A3R6YD38-F1
#
_cell.length_a   1.000
_cell.length_b   1.000
_cell.length_c   1.000
_cell.angle_alpha   90.00
_cell.angle_beta   90.00
_cell.angle_gamma   90.00
#
_symmetry.space_group_name_H-M   'P 1'
#
loop_
_entity.id
_entity.type
_entity.pdbx_description
1 polymer ?
#
loop_
_entity_poly.entity_id
_entity_poly.type
_entity_poly.pdbx_seq_one_letter_code
_entity_poly.pdbx_strand_id
1 'polypeptide(L)'
;MASPGSATSKGWSFSGFLGRSFCSAEAAPHADDPTKAKSFFDLAATDMEGNVVPMSKYRGRVFNYTQLAELDTKYRDKGLQILAFPCNQFGGQEPGTNEEIMDFVKGFGITFPFFAKCDVNGSGTVPVFQYLKHHLGGLLGNFIKWNFTKFLVDRNGQPYQRYSPQTAPNDFEADIVELLAKQ
;
A
#
# COMPACT_ATOMS: atom_id res chain seq x y z
N MET A 1 76.83 0.18 15.57
CA MET A 1 76.70 -0.36 14.20
C MET A 1 75.61 0.43 13.51
N ALA A 2 75.95 1.05 12.37
CA ALA A 2 75.14 2.06 11.70
C ALA A 2 74.44 1.49 10.45
N SER A 3 73.22 1.99 10.22
CA SER A 3 72.56 2.26 8.92
C SER A 3 72.05 1.05 8.07
N PRO A 4 71.27 1.27 6.99
CA PRO A 4 69.83 1.61 6.99
C PRO A 4 69.04 0.89 5.84
N GLY A 5 67.75 1.17 5.66
CA GLY A 5 67.00 0.86 4.42
C GLY A 5 65.48 0.95 4.63
N SER A 6 64.82 2.06 4.31
CA SER A 6 64.38 2.58 3.00
C SER A 6 62.92 2.20 2.68
N ALA A 7 62.14 3.24 2.41
CA ALA A 7 60.78 3.20 1.94
C ALA A 7 60.71 2.73 0.49
N THR A 8 59.62 2.05 0.10
CA THR A 8 58.99 2.27 -1.22
C THR A 8 57.51 1.92 -1.19
N SER A 9 56.70 2.89 -1.60
CA SER A 9 55.34 2.76 -2.12
C SER A 9 55.30 1.97 -3.44
N LYS A 10 54.40 0.98 -3.55
CA LYS A 10 53.79 0.49 -4.79
C LYS A 10 52.36 0.08 -4.39
N GLY A 11 51.30 0.74 -4.80
CA GLY A 11 50.91 0.92 -6.19
C GLY A 11 50.22 -0.37 -6.68
N TRP A 12 49.02 -0.66 -6.20
CA TRP A 12 48.13 -1.65 -6.82
C TRP A 12 47.04 -0.91 -7.57
N SER A 13 47.24 -0.84 -8.89
CA SER A 13 46.19 -0.58 -9.86
C SER A 13 45.36 -1.86 -10.00
N PHE A 14 44.06 -1.76 -9.71
CA PHE A 14 43.07 -2.71 -10.18
C PHE A 14 42.22 -2.00 -11.22
N SER A 15 42.60 -2.14 -12.50
CA SER A 15 41.64 -2.10 -13.60
C SER A 15 40.97 -3.46 -13.68
N GLY A 16 39.65 -3.48 -13.45
CA GLY A 16 38.82 -4.67 -13.51
C GLY A 16 37.35 -4.27 -13.63
N PHE A 17 36.95 -4.06 -14.87
CA PHE A 17 35.59 -3.81 -15.35
C PHE A 17 34.67 -5.00 -14.98
N LEU A 18 33.48 -4.73 -14.42
CA LEU A 18 32.18 -5.22 -14.95
C LEU A 18 31.05 -4.94 -13.94
N GLY A 19 29.99 -4.35 -14.48
CA GLY A 19 28.88 -3.76 -13.76
C GLY A 19 28.15 -4.72 -12.85
N ARG A 20 27.82 -4.22 -11.65
CA ARG A 20 26.52 -4.47 -11.07
C ARG A 20 25.70 -3.23 -11.37
N SER A 21 24.79 -3.38 -12.33
CA SER A 21 23.63 -2.50 -12.42
C SER A 21 22.95 -2.57 -11.07
N PHE A 22 23.09 -1.52 -10.26
CA PHE A 22 22.13 -1.29 -9.20
C PHE A 22 20.80 -1.18 -9.92
N CYS A 23 19.94 -2.18 -9.74
CA CYS A 23 18.54 -2.05 -10.02
C CYS A 23 18.07 -0.91 -9.10
N SER A 24 18.11 0.31 -9.61
CA SER A 24 17.53 1.45 -8.93
C SER A 24 16.06 1.13 -8.87
N ALA A 25 15.57 0.75 -7.69
CA ALA A 25 14.15 0.80 -7.42
C ALA A 25 13.75 2.25 -7.73
N GLU A 26 13.09 2.44 -8.85
CA GLU A 26 12.62 3.75 -9.26
C GLU A 26 11.71 4.23 -8.13
N ALA A 27 12.14 5.28 -7.42
CA ALA A 27 11.38 5.82 -6.32
C ALA A 27 9.98 6.15 -6.84
N ALA A 28 8.95 5.69 -6.13
CA ALA A 28 7.57 5.96 -6.53
C ALA A 28 7.39 7.49 -6.70
N PRO A 29 6.80 7.96 -7.80
CA PRO A 29 6.58 9.39 -8.00
C PRO A 29 5.81 9.98 -6.80
N HIS A 30 6.20 11.17 -6.36
CA HIS A 30 5.63 11.87 -5.19
C HIS A 30 5.94 11.27 -3.80
N ALA A 31 7.04 10.51 -3.65
CA ALA A 31 7.50 10.03 -2.34
C ALA A 31 7.63 11.14 -1.26
N ASP A 32 7.96 12.37 -1.65
CA ASP A 32 8.17 13.50 -0.73
C ASP A 32 6.87 14.19 -0.27
N ASP A 33 5.80 14.13 -1.06
CA ASP A 33 4.49 14.71 -0.70
C ASP A 33 3.35 13.92 -1.39
N PRO A 34 2.89 12.83 -0.76
CA PRO A 34 1.83 11.97 -1.28
C PRO A 34 0.48 12.68 -1.46
N THR A 35 0.27 13.80 -0.77
CA THR A 35 -1.00 14.56 -0.87
C THR A 35 -1.15 15.26 -2.21
N LYS A 36 -0.04 15.48 -2.94
CA LYS A 36 0.00 16.09 -4.28
C LYS A 36 -0.02 15.08 -5.42
N ALA A 37 -0.07 13.78 -5.12
CA ALA A 37 -0.26 12.76 -6.16
C ALA A 37 -1.51 13.09 -6.99
N LYS A 38 -1.47 12.83 -8.29
CA LYS A 38 -2.62 13.10 -9.18
C LYS A 38 -3.61 11.93 -9.19
N SER A 39 -3.13 10.76 -8.80
CA SER A 39 -3.90 9.51 -8.76
C SER A 39 -3.37 8.62 -7.64
N PHE A 40 -4.26 7.78 -7.09
CA PHE A 40 -3.87 6.65 -6.25
C PHE A 40 -2.78 5.79 -6.92
N PHE A 41 -2.79 5.69 -8.25
CA PHE A 41 -1.81 4.89 -9.00
C PHE A 41 -0.40 5.50 -9.04
N ASP A 42 -0.22 6.74 -8.60
CA ASP A 42 1.11 7.35 -8.46
C ASP A 42 1.79 6.90 -7.15
N LEU A 43 1.06 6.23 -6.25
CA LEU A 43 1.54 5.84 -4.93
C LEU A 43 2.11 4.41 -4.89
N ALA A 44 2.73 4.06 -3.77
CA ALA A 44 3.18 2.70 -3.47
C ALA A 44 2.92 2.34 -2.00
N ALA A 45 2.91 1.04 -1.71
CA ALA A 45 2.80 0.49 -0.38
C ALA A 45 3.68 -0.75 -0.23
N THR A 46 4.10 -1.05 0.99
CA THR A 46 4.92 -2.23 1.28
C THR A 46 4.02 -3.46 1.45
N ASP A 47 4.31 -4.55 0.74
CA ASP A 47 3.61 -5.82 0.90
C ASP A 47 4.05 -6.57 2.18
N MET A 48 3.43 -7.71 2.46
CA MET A 48 3.70 -8.48 3.69
C MET A 48 5.16 -8.96 3.79
N GLU A 49 5.80 -9.20 2.64
CA GLU A 49 7.18 -9.65 2.51
C GLU A 49 8.21 -8.51 2.54
N GLY A 50 7.77 -7.26 2.65
CA GLY A 50 8.63 -6.09 2.74
C GLY A 50 9.00 -5.45 1.39
N ASN A 51 8.41 -5.89 0.28
CA ASN A 51 8.66 -5.31 -1.03
C ASN A 51 7.80 -4.06 -1.26
N VAL A 52 8.35 -3.08 -1.95
CA VAL A 52 7.59 -1.90 -2.38
C VAL A 52 6.76 -2.27 -3.61
N VAL A 53 5.43 -2.20 -3.49
CA VAL A 53 4.48 -2.48 -4.56
C VAL A 53 3.83 -1.18 -5.04
N PRO A 54 3.99 -0.80 -6.31
CA PRO A 54 3.31 0.37 -6.86
C PRO A 54 1.81 0.11 -6.97
N MET A 55 0.99 1.10 -6.58
CA MET A 55 -0.47 1.00 -6.63
C MET A 55 -1.00 0.94 -8.06
N SER A 56 -0.23 1.42 -9.05
CA SER A 56 -0.51 1.25 -10.48
C SER A 56 -0.71 -0.21 -10.90
N LYS A 57 -0.14 -1.17 -10.18
CA LYS A 57 -0.40 -2.62 -10.34
C LYS A 57 -1.88 -2.97 -10.27
N TYR A 58 -2.66 -2.19 -9.52
CA TYR A 58 -4.09 -2.43 -9.27
C TYR A 58 -4.98 -1.51 -10.11
N ARG A 59 -4.46 -0.88 -11.17
CA ARG A 59 -5.24 -0.01 -12.05
C ARG A 59 -6.47 -0.74 -12.58
N GLY A 60 -7.63 -0.10 -12.38
CA GLY A 60 -8.94 -0.63 -12.78
C GLY A 60 -9.69 -1.49 -11.75
N ARG A 61 -9.45 -1.38 -10.42
CA ARG A 61 -10.01 -2.34 -9.42
C ARG A 61 -10.34 -1.83 -7.94
N VAL A 62 -11.26 -2.46 -7.14
CA VAL A 62 -11.95 -1.96 -5.84
C VAL A 62 -12.27 -2.98 -4.62
N PHE A 63 -12.41 -2.62 -3.28
CA PHE A 63 -12.01 -3.45 -2.04
C PHE A 63 -12.92 -3.82 -0.75
N ASN A 64 -12.69 -4.99 -0.02
CA ASN A 64 -12.74 -5.45 1.47
C ASN A 64 -13.11 -7.02 1.82
N TYR A 65 -13.27 -7.55 3.09
CA TYR A 65 -13.41 -8.95 3.71
C TYR A 65 -14.58 -10.02 3.59
N THR A 66 -15.74 -10.06 4.29
CA THR A 66 -16.68 -11.24 4.19
C THR A 66 -17.79 -11.08 3.15
N GLN A 67 -18.60 -10.02 3.29
CA GLN A 67 -19.54 -9.49 2.27
C GLN A 67 -18.82 -8.99 1.00
N LEU A 68 -17.67 -9.53 0.74
CA LEU A 68 -16.54 -8.76 0.33
C LEU A 68 -15.53 -9.72 -0.28
N ALA A 69 -15.31 -10.87 0.36
CA ALA A 69 -15.08 -12.13 -0.34
C ALA A 69 -16.25 -12.45 -1.28
N GLU A 70 -17.50 -12.19 -0.85
CA GLU A 70 -18.69 -12.25 -1.73
C GLU A 70 -18.60 -11.26 -2.89
N LEU A 71 -18.37 -9.96 -2.63
CA LEU A 71 -18.24 -8.96 -3.69
C LEU A 71 -17.05 -9.27 -4.61
N ASP A 72 -15.91 -9.66 -4.05
CA ASP A 72 -14.71 -10.11 -4.76
C ASP A 72 -15.06 -11.27 -5.71
N THR A 73 -15.69 -12.33 -5.20
CA THR A 73 -16.14 -13.45 -6.04
C THR A 73 -17.07 -12.98 -7.17
N LYS A 74 -17.97 -12.03 -6.88
CA LYS A 74 -18.98 -11.55 -7.84
C LYS A 74 -18.43 -10.61 -8.92
N TYR A 75 -17.41 -9.82 -8.60
CA TYR A 75 -16.97 -8.70 -9.44
C TYR A 75 -15.47 -8.68 -9.76
N ARG A 76 -14.64 -9.56 -9.19
CA ARG A 76 -13.18 -9.55 -9.45
C ARG A 76 -12.86 -9.61 -10.94
N ASP A 77 -13.49 -10.52 -11.65
CA ASP A 77 -13.30 -10.69 -13.11
C ASP A 77 -13.89 -9.53 -13.93
N LYS A 78 -14.70 -8.69 -13.30
CA LYS A 78 -15.25 -7.45 -13.87
C LYS A 78 -14.38 -6.23 -13.54
N GLY A 79 -13.26 -6.43 -12.86
CA GLY A 79 -12.37 -5.35 -12.42
C GLY A 79 -12.70 -4.83 -11.03
N LEU A 80 -13.16 -5.67 -10.09
CA LEU A 80 -13.07 -5.41 -8.65
C LEU A 80 -11.73 -5.99 -8.13
N GLN A 81 -11.13 -5.44 -7.09
CA GLN A 81 -9.90 -5.98 -6.47
C GLN A 81 -9.85 -5.49 -5.07
N ILE A 82 -9.59 -6.36 -4.12
CA ILE A 82 -9.56 -6.01 -2.71
C ILE A 82 -8.12 -5.85 -2.18
N LEU A 83 -7.85 -4.89 -1.29
CA LEU A 83 -6.53 -4.50 -0.78
C LEU A 83 -6.71 -4.21 0.70
N ALA A 84 -6.11 -5.05 1.52
CA ALA A 84 -6.20 -4.97 2.97
C ALA A 84 -4.93 -4.34 3.55
N PHE A 85 -5.11 -3.36 4.44
CA PHE A 85 -4.04 -2.71 5.17
C PHE A 85 -4.24 -2.93 6.67
N PRO A 86 -3.62 -3.97 7.26
CA PRO A 86 -3.67 -4.20 8.70
C PRO A 86 -3.12 -2.99 9.46
N CYS A 87 -3.73 -2.67 10.61
CA CYS A 87 -3.37 -1.51 11.39
C CYS A 87 -3.66 -1.74 12.88
N ASN A 88 -2.71 -1.41 13.74
CA ASN A 88 -2.85 -1.62 15.20
C ASN A 88 -3.22 -0.35 15.98
N GLN A 89 -3.49 0.79 15.30
CA GLN A 89 -3.73 2.08 15.95
C GLN A 89 -5.09 2.17 16.67
N PHE A 90 -5.98 1.19 16.48
CA PHE A 90 -7.35 1.21 16.98
C PHE A 90 -7.55 0.14 18.05
N GLY A 91 -7.36 0.53 19.31
CA GLY A 91 -7.58 -0.34 20.47
C GLY A 91 -6.65 -1.56 20.55
N GLY A 92 -5.52 -1.57 19.82
CA GLY A 92 -4.59 -2.69 19.83
C GLY A 92 -5.14 -3.97 19.22
N GLN A 93 -6.11 -3.88 18.29
CA GLN A 93 -6.84 -5.03 17.74
C GLN A 93 -6.06 -5.83 16.68
N GLU A 94 -4.87 -5.37 16.28
CA GLU A 94 -4.01 -6.05 15.30
C GLU A 94 -2.54 -6.14 15.81
N PRO A 95 -2.32 -6.79 16.98
CA PRO A 95 -1.02 -6.77 17.65
C PRO A 95 0.05 -7.59 16.91
N GLY A 96 -0.36 -8.62 16.17
CA GLY A 96 0.54 -9.61 15.57
C GLY A 96 1.42 -9.10 14.42
N THR A 97 2.45 -9.86 14.06
CA THR A 97 3.33 -9.55 12.92
C THR A 97 2.63 -9.79 11.58
N ASN A 98 3.25 -9.37 10.47
CA ASN A 98 2.71 -9.62 9.12
C ASN A 98 2.47 -11.12 8.89
N GLU A 99 3.39 -11.97 9.37
CA GLU A 99 3.31 -13.43 9.25
C GLU A 99 2.13 -13.98 10.05
N GLU A 100 1.98 -13.56 11.31
CA GLU A 100 0.87 -13.97 12.18
C GLU A 100 -0.49 -13.55 11.61
N ILE A 101 -0.57 -12.33 11.06
CA ILE A 101 -1.76 -11.83 10.39
C ILE A 101 -2.07 -12.68 9.15
N MET A 102 -1.07 -13.00 8.33
CA MET A 102 -1.31 -13.85 7.15
C MET A 102 -1.76 -15.26 7.53
N ASP A 103 -1.17 -15.85 8.57
CA ASP A 103 -1.58 -17.18 9.03
C ASP A 103 -3.01 -17.18 9.57
N PHE A 104 -3.40 -16.13 10.28
CA PHE A 104 -4.79 -15.96 10.72
C PHE A 104 -5.76 -15.88 9.55
N VAL A 105 -5.47 -15.06 8.54
CA VAL A 105 -6.42 -14.81 7.44
C VAL A 105 -6.50 -15.93 6.40
N LYS A 106 -5.46 -16.78 6.28
CA LYS A 106 -5.50 -17.99 5.42
C LYS A 106 -6.69 -18.90 5.74
N GLY A 107 -7.12 -18.94 7.00
CA GLY A 107 -8.28 -19.73 7.44
C GLY A 107 -9.63 -19.27 6.88
N PHE A 108 -9.70 -18.07 6.29
CA PHE A 108 -10.96 -17.48 5.80
C PHE A 108 -11.17 -17.62 4.28
N GLY A 109 -10.28 -18.31 3.57
CA GLY A 109 -10.42 -18.52 2.12
C GLY A 109 -10.29 -17.24 1.28
N ILE A 110 -9.70 -16.19 1.86
CA ILE A 110 -9.51 -14.90 1.23
C ILE A 110 -8.37 -14.97 0.22
N THR A 111 -8.60 -14.44 -0.97
CA THR A 111 -7.63 -14.50 -2.09
C THR A 111 -7.13 -13.12 -2.54
N PHE A 112 -7.57 -12.06 -1.88
CA PHE A 112 -7.15 -10.71 -2.22
C PHE A 112 -5.88 -10.27 -1.45
N PRO A 113 -5.05 -9.37 -2.00
CA PRO A 113 -3.80 -8.93 -1.39
C PRO A 113 -3.93 -8.25 -0.03
N PHE A 114 -2.95 -8.53 0.82
CA PHE A 114 -2.68 -7.83 2.07
C PHE A 114 -1.35 -7.09 1.95
N PHE A 115 -1.29 -5.92 2.55
CA PHE A 115 -0.06 -5.13 2.70
C PHE A 115 0.49 -5.28 4.11
N ALA A 116 1.76 -4.90 4.28
CA ALA A 116 2.38 -4.83 5.59
C ALA A 116 1.52 -4.00 6.55
N LYS A 117 1.53 -4.43 7.82
CA LYS A 117 0.92 -3.66 8.90
C LYS A 117 1.49 -2.24 8.91
N CYS A 118 0.60 -1.25 8.93
CA CYS A 118 0.99 0.14 8.78
C CYS A 118 0.15 1.08 9.64
N ASP A 119 0.69 2.29 9.81
CA ASP A 119 -0.03 3.40 10.42
C ASP A 119 -0.85 4.13 9.38
N VAL A 120 -2.11 4.44 9.74
CA VAL A 120 -3.06 5.13 8.87
C VAL A 120 -3.40 6.53 9.40
N ASN A 121 -2.90 6.88 10.58
CA ASN A 121 -3.00 8.17 11.26
C ASN A 121 -1.64 8.61 11.83
N GLY A 122 -1.54 9.90 12.18
CA GLY A 122 -0.32 10.48 12.77
C GLY A 122 0.81 10.70 11.76
N SER A 123 1.98 11.08 12.26
CA SER A 123 3.17 11.36 11.43
C SER A 123 3.70 10.13 10.68
N GLY A 124 3.41 8.92 11.17
CA GLY A 124 3.75 7.65 10.52
C GLY A 124 2.77 7.20 9.44
N THR A 125 1.72 7.99 9.14
CA THR A 125 0.71 7.61 8.13
C THR A 125 1.39 7.28 6.79
N VAL A 126 1.14 6.09 6.24
CA VAL A 126 1.67 5.72 4.92
C VAL A 126 1.07 6.57 3.78
N PRO A 127 1.82 6.79 2.68
CA PRO A 127 1.41 7.66 1.55
C PRO A 127 -0.02 7.44 1.06
N VAL A 128 -0.43 6.18 0.91
CA VAL A 128 -1.79 5.79 0.49
C VAL A 128 -2.87 6.44 1.37
N PHE A 129 -2.73 6.36 2.69
CA PHE A 129 -3.73 6.93 3.60
C PHE A 129 -3.59 8.44 3.76
N GLN A 130 -2.40 9.03 3.55
CA GLN A 130 -2.27 10.48 3.48
C GLN A 130 -3.11 11.04 2.32
N TYR A 131 -2.94 10.46 1.13
CA TYR A 131 -3.69 10.84 -0.08
C TYR A 131 -5.21 10.64 0.09
N LEU A 132 -5.64 9.45 0.51
CA LEU A 132 -7.07 9.12 0.63
C LEU A 132 -7.78 9.98 1.68
N LYS A 133 -7.14 10.21 2.84
CA LYS A 133 -7.70 11.09 3.88
C LYS A 133 -7.77 12.54 3.40
N HIS A 134 -6.76 13.02 2.67
CA HIS A 134 -6.77 14.37 2.13
C HIS A 134 -7.97 14.61 1.20
N HIS A 135 -8.22 13.69 0.28
CA HIS A 135 -9.26 13.84 -0.74
C HIS A 135 -10.67 13.47 -0.25
N LEU A 136 -10.79 12.51 0.67
CA LEU A 136 -12.07 12.02 1.20
C LEU A 136 -12.19 12.27 2.71
N GLY A 137 -11.75 13.46 3.13
CA GLY A 137 -11.91 13.95 4.50
C GLY A 137 -13.37 14.28 4.83
N GLY A 138 -13.73 14.21 6.12
CA GLY A 138 -15.05 14.67 6.59
C GLY A 138 -15.00 16.09 7.13
N LEU A 139 -16.18 16.68 7.38
CA LEU A 139 -16.32 18.02 7.96
C LEU A 139 -15.63 18.18 9.33
N LEU A 140 -15.46 17.09 10.08
CA LEU A 140 -14.84 17.06 11.41
C LEU A 140 -13.38 16.54 11.37
N GLY A 141 -12.70 16.78 10.25
CA GLY A 141 -11.33 16.33 10.01
C GLY A 141 -11.25 15.07 9.15
N ASN A 142 -10.02 14.71 8.79
CA ASN A 142 -9.76 13.65 7.83
C ASN A 142 -9.23 12.34 8.43
N PHE A 143 -8.93 12.31 9.73
CA PHE A 143 -8.38 11.12 10.39
C PHE A 143 -9.33 9.92 10.32
N ILE A 144 -8.75 8.72 10.29
CA ILE A 144 -9.50 7.45 10.33
C ILE A 144 -9.92 7.19 11.77
N LYS A 145 -11.23 6.98 11.98
CA LYS A 145 -11.81 6.92 13.33
C LYS A 145 -11.68 5.54 13.97
N TRP A 146 -11.71 4.48 13.16
CA TRP A 146 -11.70 3.10 13.64
C TRP A 146 -11.35 2.11 12.52
N ASN A 147 -11.14 0.85 12.91
CA ASN A 147 -10.99 -0.31 12.02
C ASN A 147 -12.13 -0.40 11.01
N PHE A 148 -11.84 -1.00 9.85
CA PHE A 148 -12.79 -1.20 8.75
C PHE A 148 -13.39 0.08 8.14
N THR A 149 -12.72 1.22 8.23
CA THR A 149 -13.03 2.35 7.33
C THR A 149 -12.72 1.96 5.89
N LYS A 150 -13.63 2.23 4.95
CA LYS A 150 -13.46 1.85 3.53
C LYS A 150 -13.27 3.08 2.67
N PHE A 151 -12.42 2.97 1.67
CA PHE A 151 -12.25 3.97 0.61
C PHE A 151 -12.51 3.29 -0.73
N LEU A 152 -13.38 3.89 -1.52
CA LEU A 152 -13.68 3.49 -2.88
C LEU A 152 -12.92 4.42 -3.82
N VAL A 153 -12.14 3.82 -4.73
CA VAL A 153 -11.30 4.51 -5.71
C VAL A 153 -11.72 4.02 -7.09
N ASP A 154 -11.89 4.91 -8.05
CA ASP A 154 -12.32 4.52 -9.39
C ASP A 154 -11.19 3.86 -10.21
N ARG A 155 -11.53 3.45 -11.44
CA ARG A 155 -10.59 2.79 -12.36
C ARG A 155 -9.44 3.67 -12.83
N ASN A 156 -9.57 4.99 -12.69
CA ASN A 156 -8.56 6.01 -13.01
C ASN A 156 -7.74 6.42 -11.78
N GLY A 157 -8.02 5.81 -10.63
CA GLY A 157 -7.31 6.03 -9.37
C GLY A 157 -7.77 7.29 -8.66
N GLN A 158 -8.93 7.82 -9.02
CA GLN A 158 -9.53 8.97 -8.36
C GLN A 158 -10.34 8.50 -7.14
N PRO A 159 -10.12 9.10 -5.96
CA PRO A 159 -10.94 8.82 -4.79
C PRO A 159 -12.41 9.16 -5.07
N TYR A 160 -13.29 8.17 -4.90
CA TYR A 160 -14.73 8.32 -5.14
C TYR A 160 -15.47 8.62 -3.84
N GLN A 161 -15.38 7.72 -2.85
CA GLN A 161 -16.12 7.87 -1.59
C GLN A 161 -15.43 7.15 -0.42
N ARG A 162 -15.64 7.68 0.79
CA ARG A 162 -15.22 7.06 2.05
C ARG A 162 -16.45 6.58 2.82
N TYR A 163 -16.42 5.34 3.28
CA TYR A 163 -17.48 4.73 4.07
C TYR A 163 -17.03 4.46 5.50
N SER A 164 -17.97 4.62 6.43
CA SER A 164 -17.72 4.42 7.85
C SER A 164 -17.48 2.94 8.19
N PRO A 165 -16.84 2.65 9.33
CA PRO A 165 -16.77 1.30 9.88
C PRO A 165 -18.12 0.57 9.91
N GLN A 166 -19.19 1.29 10.22
CA GLN A 166 -20.55 0.76 10.38
C GLN A 166 -21.26 0.51 9.04
N THR A 167 -20.82 1.14 7.95
CA THR A 167 -21.41 0.93 6.63
C THR A 167 -21.06 -0.47 6.15
N ALA A 168 -22.09 -1.28 5.88
CA ALA A 168 -21.90 -2.63 5.39
C ALA A 168 -21.48 -2.57 3.91
N PRO A 169 -20.55 -3.43 3.47
CA PRO A 169 -20.08 -3.48 2.10
C PRO A 169 -21.16 -3.62 1.03
N ASN A 170 -22.19 -4.42 1.30
CA ASN A 170 -23.31 -4.57 0.40
C ASN A 170 -24.16 -3.29 0.29
N ASP A 171 -24.11 -2.39 1.28
CA ASP A 171 -24.85 -1.12 1.26
C ASP A 171 -24.31 -0.16 0.17
N PHE A 172 -23.07 -0.33 -0.26
CA PHE A 172 -22.45 0.45 -1.34
C PHE A 172 -22.13 -0.38 -2.59
N GLU A 173 -22.75 -1.56 -2.74
CA GLU A 173 -22.60 -2.38 -3.95
C GLU A 173 -23.06 -1.61 -5.21
N ALA A 174 -24.07 -0.75 -5.09
CA ALA A 174 -24.54 0.09 -6.20
C ALA A 174 -23.43 1.03 -6.72
N ASP A 175 -22.66 1.65 -5.81
CA ASP A 175 -21.53 2.51 -6.18
C ASP A 175 -20.44 1.69 -6.91
N ILE A 176 -20.18 0.46 -6.45
CA ILE A 176 -19.24 -0.46 -7.13
C ILE A 176 -19.73 -0.74 -8.55
N VAL A 177 -20.99 -1.15 -8.71
CA VAL A 177 -21.57 -1.46 -10.03
C VAL A 177 -21.52 -0.26 -10.96
N GLU A 178 -21.82 0.94 -10.44
CA GLU A 178 -21.72 2.19 -11.20
C GLU A 178 -20.29 2.42 -11.71
N LEU A 179 -19.28 2.31 -10.84
CA LEU A 179 -17.89 2.52 -11.22
C LEU A 179 -17.36 1.45 -12.17
N LEU A 180 -17.85 0.20 -12.05
CA LEU A 180 -17.48 -0.89 -12.97
C LEU A 180 -18.09 -0.69 -14.37
N ALA A 181 -19.22 0.01 -14.48
CA ALA A 181 -19.85 0.32 -15.75
C ALA A 181 -19.16 1.47 -16.50
N LYS A 182 -18.41 2.32 -15.79
CA LYS A 182 -17.61 3.40 -16.38
C LYS A 182 -16.31 2.82 -16.96
N GLN A 183 -16.10 3.01 -18.26
CA GLN A 183 -14.89 2.56 -18.97
C GLN A 183 -13.77 3.59 -18.85
#